data_AF-A0A2M8LBN2-F1
#
_entry.id   AF-A0A2M8LBN2-F1
#
_cell.length_a   1.000
_cell.length_b   1.000
_cell.length_c   1.000
_cell.angle_alpha   90.00
_cell.angle_beta   90.00
_cell.angle_gamma   90.00
#
_symmetry.space_group_name_H-M   'P 1'
#
loop_
_entity.id
_entity.type
_entity.pdbx_description
1 polymer ?
#
loop_
_entity_poly.entity_id
_entity_poly.type
_entity_poly.pdbx_seq_one_letter_code
_entity_poly.pdbx_strand_id
1 'polypeptide(L)'
;MKYSGYIFKIKPVEPKFSETFGKYKSDSEKTRGFVISDSTEFEHIHPEIKTKCLSLYRSKSYAEAVEKSFKVVKDRLRVLTSYETGSDAFGKGHLHVLGASAQNVDNDFNKAAQFLMMAIDMFRNEKSHTSDAKIDDPIRAYQYLAMSSLALSLLENTEIK
;
A
#
# COMPACT_ATOMS: atom_id res chain seq x y z
N MET A 1 30.80 -1.87 -26.83
CA MET A 1 30.17 -1.98 -25.49
C MET A 1 28.88 -2.75 -25.65
N LYS A 2 28.76 -3.93 -25.02
CA LYS A 2 27.61 -4.84 -25.16
C LYS A 2 26.78 -4.77 -23.88
N TYR A 3 25.55 -4.29 -23.96
CA TYR A 3 24.56 -4.46 -22.89
C TYR A 3 23.87 -5.81 -23.08
N SER A 4 24.04 -6.70 -22.10
CA SER A 4 23.36 -8.00 -22.04
C SER A 4 21.99 -7.79 -21.40
N GLY A 5 20.94 -7.77 -22.24
CA GLY A 5 19.55 -7.73 -21.78
C GLY A 5 19.08 -9.12 -21.37
N TYR A 6 18.64 -9.27 -20.12
CA TYR A 6 17.91 -10.47 -19.70
C TYR A 6 16.45 -10.35 -20.13
N ILE A 7 16.04 -11.19 -21.08
CA ILE A 7 14.65 -11.37 -21.51
C ILE A 7 14.03 -12.45 -20.62
N PHE A 8 13.06 -12.09 -19.77
CA PHE A 8 12.22 -13.07 -19.09
C PHE A 8 11.26 -13.72 -20.10
N LYS A 9 11.37 -15.03 -20.30
CA LYS A 9 10.36 -15.81 -21.05
C LYS A 9 9.22 -16.20 -20.10
N ILE A 10 8.16 -15.42 -20.11
CA ILE A 10 6.87 -15.80 -19.52
C ILE A 10 6.11 -16.54 -20.63
N LYS A 11 5.74 -17.81 -20.42
CA LYS A 11 4.76 -18.48 -21.31
C LYS A 11 3.36 -18.19 -20.78
N PRO A 12 2.51 -17.44 -21.50
CA PRO A 12 1.10 -17.36 -21.16
C PRO A 12 0.40 -18.67 -21.56
N VAL A 13 -0.31 -19.30 -20.63
CA VAL A 13 -1.42 -20.19 -20.99
C VAL A 13 -2.67 -19.31 -20.89
N GLU A 14 -3.20 -18.91 -22.04
CA GLU A 14 -4.41 -18.10 -22.09
C GLU A 14 -5.61 -18.88 -21.51
N PRO A 15 -6.29 -18.36 -20.47
CA PRO A 15 -7.64 -18.81 -20.19
C PRO A 15 -8.57 -18.18 -21.23
N LYS A 16 -9.29 -19.01 -21.99
CA LYS A 16 -10.39 -18.54 -22.84
C LYS A 16 -11.44 -17.89 -21.96
N PHE A 17 -11.43 -16.57 -21.90
CA PHE A 17 -12.40 -15.77 -21.16
C PHE A 17 -13.68 -15.70 -22.00
N SER A 18 -14.59 -16.67 -21.82
CA SER A 18 -15.92 -16.60 -22.41
C SER A 18 -16.85 -15.78 -21.52
N GLU A 19 -17.47 -14.80 -22.14
CA GLU A 19 -18.48 -13.87 -21.65
C GLU A 19 -19.55 -14.53 -20.78
N THR A 20 -19.87 -13.86 -19.67
CA THR A 20 -21.21 -13.57 -19.11
C THR A 20 -21.14 -13.51 -17.58
N PHE A 21 -21.50 -12.36 -17.03
CA PHE A 21 -21.77 -12.20 -15.60
C PHE A 21 -22.88 -13.19 -15.20
N GLY A 22 -22.55 -14.15 -14.33
CA GLY A 22 -23.51 -15.15 -13.88
C GLY A 22 -23.02 -15.94 -12.67
N LYS A 23 -23.51 -15.53 -11.50
CA LYS A 23 -23.67 -16.33 -10.27
C LYS A 23 -22.39 -16.73 -9.54
N TYR A 24 -22.13 -16.02 -8.44
CA TYR A 24 -21.35 -16.55 -7.32
C TYR A 24 -21.96 -17.87 -6.85
N LYS A 25 -21.18 -18.95 -6.94
CA LYS A 25 -21.28 -20.09 -6.04
C LYS A 25 -19.89 -20.43 -5.54
N SER A 26 -19.84 -20.58 -4.21
CA SER A 26 -18.71 -21.06 -3.42
C SER A 26 -18.13 -22.33 -4.01
N ASP A 27 -16.81 -22.48 -3.98
CA ASP A 27 -16.20 -23.65 -3.37
C ASP A 27 -14.76 -23.32 -2.95
N SER A 28 -14.52 -23.65 -1.69
CA SER A 28 -13.31 -23.50 -0.91
C SER A 28 -12.19 -24.41 -1.39
N GLU A 29 -10.97 -24.05 -0.97
CA GLU A 29 -9.78 -24.90 -0.87
C GLU A 29 -9.04 -25.26 -2.18
N LYS A 30 -8.03 -24.44 -2.48
CA LYS A 30 -6.69 -24.94 -2.80
C LYS A 30 -5.64 -23.92 -2.40
N THR A 31 -5.23 -23.99 -1.14
CA THR A 31 -4.09 -23.30 -0.57
C THR A 31 -2.83 -23.75 -1.33
N ARG A 32 -2.48 -23.02 -2.40
CA ARG A 32 -1.11 -23.06 -2.93
C ARG A 32 -0.25 -22.39 -1.89
N GLY A 33 0.33 -23.19 -1.00
CA GLY A 33 1.35 -22.72 -0.07
C GLY A 33 2.48 -22.09 -0.86
N PHE A 34 2.57 -20.76 -0.79
CA PHE A 34 3.71 -20.02 -1.29
C PHE A 34 4.82 -20.21 -0.27
N VAL A 35 5.88 -20.91 -0.65
CA VAL A 35 7.12 -20.95 0.13
C VAL A 35 7.83 -19.62 -0.14
N ILE A 36 7.67 -18.70 0.80
CA ILE A 36 8.25 -17.36 0.75
C ILE A 36 9.73 -17.45 1.14
N SER A 37 10.63 -17.04 0.25
CA SER A 37 12.05 -16.85 0.58
C SER A 37 12.25 -15.51 1.30
N ASP A 38 12.70 -15.59 2.55
CA ASP A 38 12.64 -14.59 3.65
C ASP A 38 13.45 -13.26 3.47
N SER A 39 13.98 -12.95 2.27
CA SER A 39 14.90 -11.81 2.08
C SER A 39 14.49 -10.78 1.02
N THR A 40 13.75 -11.17 -0.03
CA THR A 40 13.46 -10.28 -1.17
C THR A 40 12.11 -9.58 -1.09
N GLU A 41 11.13 -10.09 -0.33
CA GLU A 41 9.79 -9.48 -0.26
C GLU A 41 9.79 -8.07 0.35
N PHE A 42 10.65 -7.81 1.33
CA PHE A 42 10.77 -6.51 1.99
C PHE A 42 11.88 -5.64 1.38
N GLU A 43 12.40 -5.99 0.20
CA GLU A 43 13.39 -5.17 -0.50
C GLU A 43 12.75 -3.88 -1.05
N HIS A 44 11.50 -3.98 -1.50
CA HIS A 44 10.76 -2.87 -2.11
C HIS A 44 9.87 -2.09 -1.13
N ILE A 45 9.86 -2.48 0.16
CA ILE A 45 9.15 -1.74 1.20
C ILE A 45 10.01 -0.58 1.69
N HIS A 46 9.38 0.57 1.86
CA HIS A 46 9.99 1.80 2.34
C HIS A 46 10.86 1.56 3.59
N PRO A 47 12.10 2.08 3.64
CA PRO A 47 13.04 1.79 4.73
C PRO A 47 12.46 2.05 6.13
N GLU A 48 11.70 3.12 6.29
CA GLU A 48 11.05 3.45 7.56
C GLU A 48 9.97 2.43 7.98
N ILE A 49 9.11 2.01 7.03
CA ILE A 49 8.08 0.98 7.29
C ILE A 49 8.76 -0.34 7.62
N LYS A 50 9.78 -0.73 6.85
CA LYS A 50 10.58 -1.93 7.09
C LYS A 50 11.18 -1.92 8.50
N THR A 51 11.84 -0.83 8.88
CA THR A 51 12.48 -0.70 10.19
C THR A 51 11.48 -0.83 11.34
N LYS A 52 10.29 -0.23 11.21
CA LYS A 52 9.30 -0.18 12.28
C LYS A 52 8.40 -1.42 12.36
N CYS A 53 8.19 -2.13 11.25
CA CYS A 53 7.14 -3.16 11.12
C CYS A 53 7.66 -4.56 10.82
N LEU A 54 8.89 -4.74 10.32
CA LEU A 54 9.42 -6.05 9.91
C LEU A 54 9.48 -7.06 11.07
N SER A 55 9.86 -6.62 12.27
CA SER A 55 9.91 -7.49 13.45
C SER A 55 8.53 -8.02 13.83
N LEU A 56 7.51 -7.15 13.80
CA LEU A 56 6.11 -7.52 14.08
C LEU A 56 5.55 -8.46 13.02
N TYR A 57 5.87 -8.21 11.74
CA TYR A 57 5.44 -9.10 10.67
C TYR A 57 6.08 -10.50 10.82
N ARG A 58 7.39 -10.57 11.11
CA ARG A 58 8.10 -11.83 11.34
C ARG A 58 7.64 -12.59 12.57
N SER A 59 7.20 -11.89 13.62
CA SER A 59 6.58 -12.50 14.80
C SER A 59 5.13 -12.94 14.56
N LYS A 60 4.61 -12.82 13.33
CA LYS A 60 3.22 -13.09 12.95
C LYS A 60 2.20 -12.16 13.64
N SER A 61 2.67 -11.04 14.20
CA SER A 61 1.84 -9.95 14.75
C SER A 61 1.37 -9.03 13.61
N TYR A 62 0.75 -9.61 12.58
CA TYR A 62 0.42 -8.91 11.34
C TYR A 62 -0.50 -7.71 11.54
N ALA A 63 -1.51 -7.86 12.40
CA ALA A 63 -2.41 -6.78 12.75
C ALA A 63 -1.65 -5.58 13.36
N GLU A 64 -0.71 -5.82 14.25
CA GLU A 64 0.11 -4.77 14.86
C GLU A 64 1.09 -4.17 13.85
N ALA A 65 1.67 -4.98 12.97
CA ALA A 65 2.55 -4.52 11.90
C ALA A 65 1.83 -3.51 10.97
N VAL A 66 0.60 -3.82 10.56
CA VAL A 66 -0.22 -2.94 9.72
C VAL A 66 -0.65 -1.68 10.47
N GLU A 67 -1.06 -1.79 11.74
CA GLU A 67 -1.42 -0.61 12.51
C GLU A 67 -0.23 0.35 12.64
N LYS A 68 0.96 -0.21 12.88
CA LYS A 68 2.19 0.56 12.99
C LYS A 68 2.58 1.19 11.66
N SER A 69 2.38 0.50 10.53
CA SER A 69 2.65 1.08 9.21
C SER A 69 1.75 2.27 8.91
N PHE A 70 0.46 2.21 9.27
CA PHE A 70 -0.46 3.34 9.14
C PHE A 70 -0.09 4.51 10.05
N LYS A 71 0.34 4.24 11.30
CA LYS A 71 0.82 5.28 12.21
C LYS A 71 2.01 6.04 11.62
N VAL A 72 2.96 5.35 10.99
CA VAL A 72 4.12 5.99 10.34
C VAL A 72 3.68 6.99 9.27
N VAL A 73 2.75 6.61 8.40
CA VAL A 73 2.25 7.51 7.35
C VAL A 73 1.57 8.73 7.96
N LYS A 74 0.73 8.55 8.99
CA LYS A 74 0.06 9.64 9.68
C LYS A 74 1.01 10.58 10.42
N ASP A 75 2.02 10.02 11.08
CA ASP A 75 3.05 10.80 11.75
C ASP A 75 3.81 11.66 10.74
N ARG A 76 4.14 11.10 9.57
CA ARG A 76 4.74 11.87 8.47
C ARG A 76 3.82 12.99 7.99
N LEU A 77 2.54 12.69 7.77
CA LEU A 77 1.56 13.69 7.33
C LEU A 77 1.44 14.86 8.33
N ARG A 78 1.45 14.53 9.63
CA ARG A 78 1.42 15.50 10.72
C ARG A 78 2.69 16.34 10.78
N VAL A 79 3.86 15.73 10.59
CA VAL A 79 5.13 16.47 10.54
C VAL A 79 5.16 17.46 9.38
N LEU A 80 4.58 17.09 8.22
CA LEU A 80 4.56 17.95 7.03
C LEU A 80 3.53 19.07 7.11
N THR A 81 2.35 18.80 7.69
CA THR A 81 1.18 19.69 7.53
C THR A 81 0.53 20.12 8.83
N SER A 82 0.96 19.57 9.97
CA SER A 82 0.26 19.63 11.27
C SER A 82 -1.12 18.97 11.29
N TYR A 83 -1.61 18.40 10.18
CA TYR A 83 -2.89 17.71 10.11
C TYR A 83 -2.75 16.19 10.24
N GLU A 84 -3.76 15.56 10.85
CA GLU A 84 -3.78 14.11 11.05
C GLU A 84 -4.50 13.34 9.95
N THR A 85 -5.28 14.01 9.10
CA THR A 85 -6.10 13.38 8.07
C THR A 85 -5.62 13.78 6.68
N GLY A 86 -5.71 12.84 5.73
CA GLY A 86 -5.41 13.10 4.32
C GLY A 86 -6.29 14.21 3.74
N SER A 87 -7.55 14.29 4.16
CA SER A 87 -8.48 15.34 3.72
C SER A 87 -8.01 16.73 4.14
N ASP A 88 -7.67 16.93 5.42
CA ASP A 88 -7.22 18.23 5.92
C ASP A 88 -5.82 18.60 5.39
N ALA A 89 -4.91 17.63 5.29
CA ALA A 89 -3.54 17.86 4.81
C ALA A 89 -3.50 18.39 3.37
N PHE A 90 -4.25 17.76 2.46
CA PHE A 90 -4.32 18.19 1.06
C PHE A 90 -5.30 19.36 0.84
N GLY A 91 -6.33 19.49 1.69
CA GLY A 91 -7.33 20.55 1.59
C GLY A 91 -6.86 21.87 2.23
N LYS A 92 -6.73 21.89 3.56
CA LYS A 92 -6.38 23.08 4.35
C LYS A 92 -4.86 23.28 4.45
N GLY A 93 -4.12 22.17 4.52
CA GLY A 93 -2.67 22.19 4.57
C GLY A 93 -2.00 22.41 3.22
N HIS A 94 -2.78 22.47 2.13
CA HIS A 94 -2.30 22.66 0.76
C HIS A 94 -1.12 21.76 0.39
N LEU A 95 -1.10 20.54 0.95
CA LEU A 95 -0.07 19.55 0.66
C LEU A 95 -0.12 19.17 -0.81
N HIS A 96 1.04 19.21 -1.44
CA HIS A 96 1.19 18.95 -2.86
C HIS A 96 2.33 17.97 -3.11
N VAL A 97 2.06 16.86 -3.81
CA VAL A 97 3.05 15.87 -4.22
C VAL A 97 3.65 16.27 -5.56
N LEU A 98 4.97 16.39 -5.60
CA LEU A 98 5.74 16.68 -6.79
C LEU A 98 5.85 15.42 -7.66
N GLY A 99 5.51 15.51 -8.94
CA GLY A 99 5.71 14.36 -9.84
C GLY A 99 5.01 14.38 -11.20
N ALA A 100 4.10 15.33 -11.46
CA ALA A 100 3.39 15.37 -12.73
C ALA A 100 4.01 16.35 -13.74
N SER A 101 4.09 15.91 -14.99
CA SER A 101 4.69 16.67 -16.09
C SER A 101 3.79 17.77 -16.68
N ALA A 102 2.49 17.76 -16.38
CA ALA A 102 1.50 18.69 -16.91
C ALA A 102 0.38 18.99 -15.89
N GLN A 103 -0.20 20.19 -15.93
CA GLN A 103 -1.14 20.70 -14.91
C GLN A 103 -2.39 19.83 -14.68
N ASN A 104 -2.98 19.27 -15.74
CA ASN A 104 -4.15 18.39 -15.58
C ASN A 104 -3.78 17.05 -14.94
N VAL A 105 -2.61 16.51 -15.29
CA VAL A 105 -2.06 15.27 -14.71
C VAL A 105 -1.68 15.49 -13.25
N ASP A 106 -1.18 16.69 -12.92
CA ASP A 106 -0.79 17.10 -11.58
C ASP A 106 -1.95 17.12 -10.60
N ASN A 107 -3.09 17.69 -11.02
CA ASN A 107 -4.30 17.71 -10.22
C ASN A 107 -4.83 16.29 -9.94
N ASP A 108 -4.91 15.45 -10.98
CA ASP A 108 -5.42 14.08 -10.82
C ASP A 108 -4.49 13.22 -9.97
N PHE A 109 -3.16 13.39 -10.13
CA PHE A 109 -2.17 12.70 -9.31
C PHE A 109 -2.28 13.11 -7.83
N ASN A 110 -2.41 14.40 -7.55
CA ASN A 110 -2.56 14.89 -6.18
C ASN A 110 -3.88 14.45 -5.53
N LYS A 111 -4.98 14.42 -6.30
CA LYS A 111 -6.24 13.83 -5.83
C LYS A 111 -6.10 12.35 -5.53
N ALA A 112 -5.40 11.59 -6.36
CA ALA A 112 -5.14 10.18 -6.10
C ALA A 112 -4.31 9.98 -4.82
N ALA A 113 -3.27 10.80 -4.61
CA ALA A 113 -2.48 10.78 -3.38
C ALA A 113 -3.33 11.13 -2.14
N GLN A 114 -4.21 12.13 -2.25
CA GLN A 114 -5.16 12.48 -1.20
C GLN A 114 -6.09 11.29 -0.86
N PHE A 115 -6.68 10.64 -1.87
CA PHE A 115 -7.54 9.48 -1.66
C PHE A 115 -6.81 8.32 -0.99
N LEU A 116 -5.53 8.10 -1.34
CA LEU A 116 -4.71 7.08 -0.69
C LEU A 116 -4.50 7.37 0.81
N MET A 117 -4.20 8.63 1.18
CA MET A 117 -4.06 9.01 2.59
C MET A 117 -5.38 8.86 3.35
N MET A 118 -6.49 9.26 2.74
CA MET A 118 -7.82 9.08 3.30
C MET A 118 -8.17 7.59 3.48
N ALA A 119 -7.82 6.73 2.53
CA ALA A 119 -8.04 5.30 2.65
C ALA A 119 -7.28 4.72 3.85
N ILE A 120 -6.02 5.13 4.07
CA ILE A 120 -5.23 4.76 5.25
C ILE A 120 -5.89 5.21 6.55
N ASP A 121 -6.42 6.43 6.60
CA ASP A 121 -7.17 6.92 7.76
C ASP A 121 -8.39 6.05 8.08
N MET A 122 -9.15 5.67 7.05
CA MET A 122 -10.37 4.89 7.21
C MET A 122 -10.11 3.42 7.55
N PHE A 123 -9.13 2.76 6.91
CA PHE A 123 -8.77 1.37 7.25
C PHE A 123 -8.23 1.24 8.66
N ARG A 124 -7.55 2.27 9.18
CA ARG A 124 -7.15 2.31 10.58
C ARG A 124 -8.36 2.35 11.51
N ASN A 125 -9.38 3.15 11.17
CA ASN A 125 -10.59 3.32 11.99
C ASN A 125 -11.46 2.05 12.04
N GLU A 126 -11.53 1.27 10.96
CA GLU A 126 -12.33 0.04 10.90
C GLU A 126 -11.87 -1.02 11.91
N LYS A 127 -10.60 -0.97 12.33
CA LYS A 127 -10.02 -1.95 13.25
C LYS A 127 -10.51 -1.84 14.70
N SER A 128 -11.30 -0.82 15.06
CA SER A 128 -11.85 -0.71 16.40
C SER A 128 -13.10 -1.58 16.64
N HIS A 129 -13.82 -2.08 15.62
CA HIS A 129 -15.17 -2.62 15.86
C HIS A 129 -15.67 -3.87 15.10
N THR A 130 -14.91 -4.59 14.25
CA THR A 130 -15.46 -5.82 13.59
C THR A 130 -14.48 -6.99 13.44
N SER A 131 -15.02 -8.19 13.68
CA SER A 131 -14.32 -9.47 13.84
C SER A 131 -13.70 -10.08 12.57
N ASP A 132 -14.03 -9.59 11.37
CA ASP A 132 -13.45 -9.99 10.07
C ASP A 132 -12.28 -9.09 9.61
N ALA A 133 -11.98 -8.03 10.36
CA ALA A 133 -10.77 -7.21 10.19
C ALA A 133 -9.53 -7.82 10.86
N LYS A 134 -9.59 -9.11 11.25
CA LYS A 134 -8.42 -9.84 11.75
C LYS A 134 -7.44 -10.00 10.59
N ILE A 135 -6.47 -9.11 10.54
CA ILE A 135 -5.31 -9.23 9.67
C ILE A 135 -4.44 -10.35 10.26
N ASP A 136 -4.76 -11.59 9.91
CA ASP A 136 -4.05 -12.82 10.26
C ASP A 136 -3.39 -13.48 9.03
N ASP A 137 -3.86 -13.14 7.83
CA ASP A 137 -3.24 -13.51 6.56
C ASP A 137 -1.96 -12.68 6.30
N PRO A 138 -0.78 -13.32 6.19
CA PRO A 138 0.48 -12.63 5.85
C PRO A 138 0.38 -11.84 4.54
N ILE A 139 -0.29 -12.38 3.51
CA ILE A 139 -0.35 -11.74 2.19
C ILE A 139 -1.12 -10.42 2.29
N ARG A 140 -2.30 -10.45 2.92
CA ARG A 140 -3.09 -9.25 3.19
C ARG A 140 -2.33 -8.23 4.05
N ALA A 141 -1.60 -8.68 5.06
CA ALA A 141 -0.77 -7.81 5.89
C ALA A 141 0.33 -7.12 5.08
N TYR A 142 1.01 -7.88 4.21
CA TYR A 142 2.02 -7.34 3.30
C TYR A 142 1.44 -6.30 2.34
N GLN A 143 0.24 -6.53 1.80
CA GLN A 143 -0.44 -5.56 0.93
C GLN A 143 -0.70 -4.22 1.65
N TYR A 144 -1.12 -4.24 2.91
CA TYR A 144 -1.27 -3.02 3.70
C TYR A 144 0.08 -2.33 4.00
N LEU A 145 1.14 -3.10 4.23
CA LEU A 145 2.50 -2.58 4.37
C LEU A 145 2.98 -1.92 3.06
N ALA A 146 2.73 -2.54 1.91
CA ALA A 146 3.05 -2.00 0.60
C ALA A 146 2.26 -0.73 0.27
N MET A 147 0.98 -0.68 0.63
CA MET A 147 0.16 0.52 0.52
C MET A 147 0.72 1.67 1.38
N SER A 148 1.12 1.37 2.61
CA SER A 148 1.77 2.35 3.51
C SER A 148 3.13 2.80 2.95
N SER A 149 3.88 1.89 2.35
CA SER A 149 5.15 2.16 1.69
C SER A 149 5.00 3.15 0.54
N LEU A 150 4.03 2.91 -0.35
CA LEU A 150 3.72 3.80 -1.46
C LEU A 150 3.31 5.17 -0.95
N ALA A 151 2.41 5.23 0.03
CA ALA A 151 1.98 6.49 0.63
C ALA A 151 3.17 7.28 1.19
N LEU A 152 4.09 6.62 1.90
CA LEU A 152 5.24 7.28 2.48
C LEU A 152 6.19 7.83 1.40
N SER A 153 6.47 7.06 0.35
CA SER A 153 7.28 7.52 -0.80
C SER A 153 6.67 8.74 -1.50
N LEU A 154 5.33 8.84 -1.57
CA LEU A 154 4.67 10.04 -2.08
C LEU A 154 4.90 11.25 -1.16
N LEU A 155 4.86 11.04 0.17
CA LEU A 155 5.10 12.09 1.17
C LEU A 155 6.57 12.52 1.33
N GLU A 156 7.51 11.84 0.67
CA GLU A 156 8.92 12.28 0.65
C GLU A 156 9.14 13.43 -0.34
N ASN A 157 8.34 13.49 -1.40
CA ASN A 157 8.47 14.48 -2.47
C ASN A 157 7.28 15.44 -2.46
N THR A 158 7.09 16.18 -1.36
CA THR A 158 5.97 17.11 -1.19
C THR A 158 6.40 18.53 -0.86
N GLU A 159 5.56 19.48 -1.23
CA GLU A 159 5.64 20.89 -0.84
C GLU A 159 4.29 21.40 -0.31
N ILE A 160 4.32 22.55 0.36
CA ILE A 160 3.11 23.29 0.78
C ILE A 160 2.90 24.41 -0.22
N LYS A 161 1.76 24.42 -0.91
CA LYS A 161 1.40 25.44 -1.91
C LYS A 161 0.49 26.53 -1.37
#